data_AF-A0A938DGI0-F1
#
_entry.id   AF-A0A938DGI0-F1
#
_cell.length_a   1.000
_cell.length_b   1.000
_cell.length_c   1.000
_cell.angle_alpha   90.00
_cell.angle_beta   90.00
_cell.angle_gamma   90.00
#
_symmetry.space_group_name_H-M   'P 1'
#
loop_
_entity.id
_entity.type
_entity.pdbx_description
1 polymer ?
#
loop_
_entity_poly.entity_id
_entity_poly.type
_entity_poly.pdbx_seq_one_letter_code
_entity_poly.pdbx_strand_id
1 'polypeptide(L)'
;MKRETLILLVAVTLVAGGAQGETNESAESWRWTLPEFMPPPRVPADNAMSEARFQLGRKLFYDARLSGNGKEACASCHEQRLAFTDGR
;
A
#
# COMPACT_ATOMS: atom_id res chain seq x y z
N MET A 1 -28.04 6.19 -44.40
CA MET A 1 -26.63 6.24 -44.87
C MET A 1 -25.66 6.85 -43.87
N LYS A 2 -25.95 7.96 -43.16
CA LYS A 2 -24.98 8.60 -42.23
C LYS A 2 -25.01 8.06 -40.79
N ARG A 3 -26.09 7.39 -40.39
CA ARG A 3 -26.31 6.83 -39.03
C ARG A 3 -25.68 5.43 -38.88
N GLU A 4 -25.79 4.60 -39.91
CA GLU A 4 -25.14 3.27 -40.00
C GLU A 4 -23.61 3.39 -39.86
N THR A 5 -23.01 4.35 -40.59
CA THR A 5 -21.57 4.64 -40.54
C THR A 5 -21.12 5.17 -39.18
N LEU A 6 -21.97 5.92 -38.47
CA LEU A 6 -21.67 6.47 -37.14
C LEU A 6 -21.70 5.38 -36.06
N ILE A 7 -22.63 4.41 -36.17
CA ILE A 7 -22.72 3.27 -35.24
C ILE A 7 -21.52 2.33 -35.41
N LEU A 8 -21.07 2.11 -36.65
CA LEU A 8 -19.86 1.32 -36.95
C LEU A 8 -18.57 1.98 -36.41
N LEU A 9 -18.44 3.31 -36.48
CA LEU A 9 -17.28 4.02 -35.94
C LEU A 9 -17.20 3.95 -34.41
N VAL A 10 -18.33 4.03 -33.70
CA VAL A 10 -18.37 3.92 -32.22
C VAL A 10 -18.11 2.49 -31.75
N ALA A 11 -18.60 1.48 -32.48
CA ALA A 11 -18.35 0.08 -32.17
C ALA A 11 -16.87 -0.32 -32.35
N VAL A 12 -16.18 0.23 -33.37
CA VAL A 12 -14.75 0.00 -33.59
C VAL A 12 -13.89 0.57 -32.44
N THR A 13 -14.31 1.68 -31.83
CA THR A 13 -13.60 2.25 -30.66
C THR A 13 -13.82 1.46 -29.36
N LEU A 14 -14.91 0.71 -29.22
CA LEU A 14 -15.18 -0.07 -28.00
C LEU A 14 -14.36 -1.38 -27.90
N VAL A 15 -13.95 -1.96 -29.04
CA VAL A 15 -13.22 -3.25 -29.07
C VAL A 15 -11.70 -3.07 -28.84
N ALA A 16 -11.15 -1.87 -29.06
CA ALA A 16 -9.72 -1.61 -28.87
C ALA A 16 -9.34 -1.18 -27.43
N GLY A 17 -10.29 -1.03 -26.51
CA GLY A 17 -10.02 -0.59 -25.12
C GLY A 17 -9.48 -1.68 -24.19
N GLY A 18 -9.46 -2.95 -24.61
CA GLY A 18 -9.08 -4.10 -23.79
C GLY A 18 -7.62 -4.52 -23.95
N ALA A 19 -6.66 -3.65 -23.63
CA ALA A 19 -5.25 -4.03 -23.40
C ALA A 19 -4.44 -2.84 -22.84
N GLN A 20 -4.85 -2.27 -21.72
CA GLN A 20 -3.91 -1.57 -20.85
C GLN A 20 -3.56 -2.53 -19.72
N GLY A 21 -2.62 -3.43 -20.03
CA GLY A 21 -1.74 -3.93 -18.99
C GLY A 21 -0.93 -2.73 -18.52
N GLU A 22 -1.37 -2.13 -17.42
CA GLU A 22 -0.64 -1.04 -16.77
C GLU A 22 0.62 -1.62 -16.13
N THR A 23 1.64 -1.87 -16.97
CA THR A 23 3.00 -2.10 -16.50
C THR A 23 3.60 -0.74 -16.11
N ASN A 24 3.20 -0.22 -14.95
CA ASN A 24 4.10 0.57 -14.11
C ASN A 24 3.49 0.72 -12.71
N GLU A 25 3.54 -0.35 -11.92
CA GLU A 25 3.78 -0.19 -10.48
C GLU A 25 5.13 0.53 -10.35
N SER A 26 5.13 1.85 -10.50
CA SER A 26 6.21 2.68 -10.01
C SER A 26 6.19 2.51 -8.51
N ALA A 27 6.94 1.53 -8.01
CA ALA A 27 7.27 1.41 -6.60
C ALA A 27 7.75 2.79 -6.15
N GLU A 28 6.90 3.54 -5.45
CA GLU A 28 7.29 4.82 -4.90
C GLU A 28 8.56 4.60 -4.06
N SER A 29 9.63 5.28 -4.42
CA SER A 29 10.90 5.18 -3.70
C SER A 29 10.69 5.64 -2.27
N TRP A 30 10.83 4.75 -1.30
CA TRP A 30 10.72 5.10 0.12
C TRP A 30 11.73 6.19 0.48
N ARG A 31 11.24 7.31 1.02
CA ARG A 31 12.07 8.47 1.36
C ARG A 31 12.25 8.58 2.88
N TRP A 32 13.46 8.32 3.33
CA TRP A 32 13.86 8.59 4.71
C TRP A 32 13.91 10.10 4.96
N THR A 33 13.13 10.58 5.93
CA THR A 33 13.23 11.97 6.43
C THR A 33 13.99 11.93 7.75
N LEU A 34 15.31 11.82 7.66
CA LEU A 34 16.21 11.69 8.82
C LEU A 34 17.06 12.96 8.98
N PRO A 35 17.42 13.33 10.23
CA PRO A 35 18.45 14.33 10.47
C PRO A 35 19.80 13.91 9.86
N GLU A 36 20.65 14.88 9.52
CA GLU A 36 21.92 14.63 8.81
C GLU A 36 22.88 13.69 9.56
N PHE A 37 22.85 13.70 10.89
CA PHE A 37 23.68 12.82 11.72
C PHE A 37 23.16 11.38 11.80
N MET A 38 22.01 11.06 11.20
CA MET A 38 21.37 9.76 11.31
C MET A 38 21.39 8.98 9.99
N PRO A 39 22.18 7.89 9.90
CA PRO A 39 22.18 7.05 8.71
C PRO A 39 20.84 6.31 8.57
N PRO A 40 20.42 5.98 7.33
CA PRO A 40 19.29 5.09 7.11
C PRO A 40 19.49 3.74 7.82
N PRO A 41 18.41 3.14 8.36
CA PRO A 41 18.51 1.83 8.99
C PRO A 41 18.85 0.75 7.94
N ARG A 42 19.41 -0.37 8.40
CA ARG A 42 19.60 -1.55 7.54
C ARG A 42 18.23 -2.09 7.11
N VAL A 43 17.99 -2.15 5.80
CA VAL A 43 16.81 -2.77 5.21
C VAL A 43 17.21 -4.10 4.53
N PRO A 44 16.60 -5.24 4.89
CA PRO A 44 16.81 -6.50 4.19
C PRO A 44 16.43 -6.39 2.71
N ALA A 45 17.21 -7.00 1.82
CA ALA A 45 16.99 -6.91 0.37
C ALA A 45 15.67 -7.54 -0.08
N ASP A 46 15.21 -8.57 0.64
CA ASP A 46 13.94 -9.27 0.44
C ASP A 46 12.74 -8.55 1.07
N ASN A 47 12.96 -7.47 1.82
CA ASN A 47 11.90 -6.68 2.43
C ASN A 47 12.17 -5.17 2.26
N ALA A 48 12.31 -4.74 1.01
CA ALA A 48 12.47 -3.33 0.68
C ALA A 48 11.26 -2.49 1.14
N MET A 49 11.54 -1.28 1.63
CA MET A 49 10.50 -0.36 2.08
C MET A 49 9.61 0.12 0.93
N SER A 50 8.32 0.28 1.20
CA SER A 50 7.34 0.92 0.32
C SER A 50 6.19 1.48 1.16
N GLU A 51 5.47 2.47 0.63
CA GLU A 51 4.30 3.01 1.29
C GLU A 51 3.22 1.94 1.50
N ALA A 52 3.03 1.06 0.50
CA ALA A 52 2.08 -0.05 0.59
C ALA A 52 2.40 -1.00 1.77
N ARG A 53 3.68 -1.38 1.95
CA ARG A 53 4.11 -2.22 3.08
C ARG A 53 3.96 -1.50 4.42
N PHE A 54 4.29 -0.21 4.49
CA PHE A 54 4.10 0.59 5.70
C PHE A 54 2.63 0.64 6.12
N GLN A 55 1.73 0.91 5.17
CA GLN A 55 0.30 0.98 5.43
C GLN A 55 -0.30 -0.37 5.82
N LEU A 56 0.14 -1.45 5.17
CA LEU A 56 -0.26 -2.80 5.54
C LEU A 56 0.20 -3.13 6.97
N GLY A 57 1.48 -2.90 7.28
CA GLY A 57 2.03 -3.12 8.62
C GLY A 57 1.28 -2.31 9.68
N ARG A 58 0.98 -1.03 9.40
CA ARG A 58 0.16 -0.19 10.27
C ARG A 58 -1.21 -0.82 10.51
N LYS A 59 -1.93 -1.26 9.47
CA LYS A 59 -3.24 -1.91 9.65
C LYS A 59 -3.14 -3.15 10.54
N LEU A 60 -2.17 -4.02 10.27
CA LEU A 60 -1.96 -5.27 11.02
C LEU A 60 -1.60 -5.01 12.49
N PHE A 61 -0.82 -3.96 12.78
CA PHE A 61 -0.43 -3.59 14.14
C PHE A 61 -1.63 -3.30 15.07
N TYR A 62 -2.72 -2.78 14.51
CA TYR A 62 -3.96 -2.48 15.24
C TYR A 62 -5.04 -3.58 15.10
N ASP A 63 -4.76 -4.70 14.42
CA ASP A 63 -5.75 -5.73 14.13
C ASP A 63 -5.69 -6.90 15.13
N ALA A 64 -6.69 -6.97 16.02
CA ALA A 64 -6.78 -8.04 17.01
C ALA A 64 -7.05 -9.42 16.39
N ARG A 65 -7.53 -9.50 15.14
CA ARG A 65 -7.75 -10.78 14.45
C ARG A 65 -6.45 -11.54 14.19
N LEU A 66 -5.31 -10.85 14.29
CA LEU A 66 -3.99 -11.47 14.16
C LEU A 66 -3.62 -12.32 15.39
N SER A 67 -4.23 -12.10 16.57
CA SER A 67 -3.99 -12.98 17.72
C SER A 67 -4.74 -14.31 17.57
N GLY A 68 -4.18 -15.39 18.11
CA GLY A 68 -4.80 -16.71 18.03
C GLY A 68 -6.19 -16.81 18.67
N ASN A 69 -6.56 -15.87 19.54
CA ASN A 69 -7.88 -15.79 20.18
C ASN A 69 -8.74 -14.61 19.71
N GLY A 70 -8.23 -13.77 18.79
CA GLY A 70 -8.93 -12.60 18.25
C GLY A 70 -9.12 -11.43 19.23
N LYS A 71 -8.41 -11.42 20.38
CA LYS A 71 -8.63 -10.43 21.46
C LYS A 71 -7.53 -9.39 21.60
N GLU A 72 -6.34 -9.63 21.07
CA GLU A 72 -5.17 -8.78 21.32
C GLU A 72 -4.55 -8.31 20.01
N ALA A 73 -4.31 -7.01 19.90
CA ALA A 73 -3.49 -6.44 18.83
C ALA A 73 -2.11 -6.09 19.40
N CYS A 74 -1.12 -5.82 18.54
CA CYS A 74 0.15 -5.25 19.00
C CYS A 74 -0.09 -3.93 19.75
N ALA A 75 -1.03 -3.13 19.26
CA ALA A 75 -1.45 -1.87 19.87
C ALA A 75 -2.10 -2.00 21.25
N SER A 76 -2.49 -3.20 21.71
CA SER A 76 -3.02 -3.41 23.07
C SER A 76 -1.97 -3.11 24.16
N CYS A 77 -0.71 -3.47 23.91
CA CYS A 77 0.43 -3.18 24.79
C CYS A 77 1.32 -2.05 24.26
N HIS A 78 1.28 -1.79 22.95
CA HIS A 78 2.10 -0.73 22.34
C HIS A 78 1.24 0.49 21.99
N GLU A 79 0.77 1.20 23.02
CA GLU A 79 -0.19 2.29 22.84
C GLU A 79 0.48 3.56 22.28
N GLN A 80 -0.02 4.07 21.14
CA GLN A 80 0.55 5.27 20.50
C GLN A 80 0.58 6.50 21.43
N ARG A 81 -0.45 6.68 22.27
CA ARG A 81 -0.52 7.80 23.24
C ARG A 81 0.57 7.74 24.32
N LEU A 82 1.17 6.57 24.51
CA LEU A 82 2.25 6.29 25.47
C LEU A 82 3.57 6.00 24.74
N ALA A 83 3.75 6.57 23.54
CA ALA A 83 4.93 6.32 22.70
C ALA A 83 5.18 4.81 22.44
N PHE A 84 4.10 4.06 22.21
CA PHE A 84 4.09 2.62 21.95
C PHE A 84 4.53 1.74 23.13
N THR A 85 4.16 2.14 24.36
CA THR A 85 4.29 1.33 25.60
C THR A 85 2.91 1.13 26.26
N ASP A 86 2.83 0.31 27.32
CA ASP A 86 1.57 -0.06 28.00
C ASP A 86 1.33 0.69 29.32
N GLY A 87 2.33 1.42 29.81
CA GLY A 87 2.26 2.22 31.02
C GLY A 87 1.98 1.42 32.30
N ARG A 88 2.33 0.12 32.30
CA ARG A 88 2.12 -0.80 33.43
C ARG A 88 3.44 -1.35 33.95
#